data_AF-A0A6N8BGY8-F1
#
_entry.id   AF-A0A6N8BGY8-F1
#
_cell.length_a   1.000
_cell.length_b   1.000
_cell.length_c   1.000
_cell.angle_alpha   90.00
_cell.angle_beta   90.00
_cell.angle_gamma   90.00
#
_symmetry.space_group_name_H-M   'P 1'
#
loop_
_entity.id
_entity.type
_entity.pdbx_description
1 polymer ?
#
loop_
_entity_poly.entity_id
_entity_poly.type
_entity_poly.pdbx_seq_one_letter_code
_entity_poly.pdbx_strand_id
1 'polypeptide(L)'
;MVDEKKDSIKQTDYHQSYYEPLDSMYPDVYYRCYPYVKQACEMYDNPDNPGFYPYPTRTAVDQLTDYVYQRMNSGYTQSMDRQYYGGGILRPLLTILIIRELLRRRRPYYYY
;
A
#
# COMPACT_ATOMS: atom_id res chain seq x y z
N MET A 1 -46.81 -2.69 -49.50
CA MET A 1 -46.21 -2.99 -48.18
C MET A 1 -44.86 -3.62 -48.44
N VAL A 2 -43.80 -2.83 -48.33
CA VAL A 2 -42.42 -3.31 -48.46
C VAL A 2 -41.89 -3.31 -47.03
N ASP A 3 -41.84 -4.50 -46.43
CA ASP A 3 -41.34 -4.69 -45.07
C ASP A 3 -39.82 -4.53 -45.07
N GLU A 4 -39.41 -3.36 -44.62
CA GLU A 4 -38.03 -2.95 -44.36
C GLU A 4 -37.47 -3.82 -43.23
N LYS A 5 -36.76 -4.89 -43.60
CA LYS A 5 -35.94 -5.68 -42.67
C LYS A 5 -34.87 -4.75 -42.09
N LYS A 6 -35.13 -4.26 -40.89
CA LYS A 6 -34.14 -3.57 -40.06
C LYS A 6 -33.01 -4.54 -39.76
N ASP A 7 -31.89 -4.33 -40.42
CA ASP A 7 -30.62 -4.97 -40.10
C ASP A 7 -30.28 -4.64 -38.64
N SER A 8 -30.43 -5.66 -37.79
CA SER A 8 -29.98 -5.62 -36.41
C SER A 8 -28.45 -5.59 -36.42
N ILE A 9 -27.89 -4.39 -36.43
CA ILE A 9 -26.49 -4.16 -36.11
C ILE A 9 -26.28 -4.74 -34.71
N LYS A 10 -25.67 -5.92 -34.66
CA LYS A 10 -25.14 -6.48 -33.42
C LYS A 10 -24.10 -5.48 -32.94
N GLN A 11 -24.47 -4.72 -31.93
CA GLN A 11 -23.59 -3.82 -31.21
C GLN A 11 -22.49 -4.71 -30.62
N THR A 12 -21.36 -4.75 -31.33
CA THR A 12 -20.20 -5.55 -30.99
C THR A 12 -19.61 -4.96 -29.72
N ASP A 13 -19.67 -5.79 -28.68
CA ASP A 13 -19.22 -5.55 -27.31
C ASP A 13 -17.69 -5.42 -27.27
N TYR A 14 -17.18 -4.23 -27.61
CA TYR A 14 -15.75 -3.93 -27.70
C TYR A 14 -15.12 -3.43 -26.38
N HIS A 15 -15.73 -3.68 -25.22
CA HIS A 15 -15.20 -3.18 -23.94
C HIS A 15 -15.05 -4.24 -22.85
N GLN A 16 -14.66 -5.45 -23.23
CA GLN A 16 -13.92 -6.31 -22.30
C GLN A 16 -12.51 -5.74 -22.14
N SER A 17 -12.43 -4.73 -21.28
CA SER A 17 -11.24 -3.94 -20.98
C SER A 17 -10.07 -4.84 -20.56
N TYR A 18 -8.94 -4.75 -21.26
CA TYR A 18 -7.66 -5.36 -20.89
C TYR A 18 -6.99 -4.65 -19.70
N TYR A 19 -7.74 -3.94 -18.86
CA TYR A 19 -7.22 -3.19 -17.73
C TYR A 19 -7.31 -4.02 -16.45
N GLU A 20 -6.17 -4.24 -15.81
CA GLU A 20 -6.12 -4.67 -14.42
C GLU A 20 -6.11 -3.44 -13.49
N PRO A 21 -6.75 -3.52 -12.31
CA PRO A 21 -6.68 -2.45 -11.32
C PRO A 21 -5.23 -2.11 -10.95
N LEU A 22 -4.87 -0.82 -10.87
CA LEU A 22 -3.48 -0.42 -10.61
C LEU A 22 -2.97 -0.90 -9.24
N ASP A 23 -3.85 -1.06 -8.27
CA ASP A 23 -3.52 -1.64 -6.97
C ASP A 23 -3.15 -3.11 -7.10
N SER A 24 -3.78 -3.88 -7.98
CA SER A 24 -3.42 -5.29 -8.22
C SER A 24 -2.00 -5.45 -8.78
N MET A 25 -1.47 -4.42 -9.46
CA MET A 25 -0.12 -4.40 -10.02
C MET A 25 1.01 -4.22 -8.99
N TYR A 26 0.70 -4.00 -7.70
CA TYR A 26 1.75 -3.90 -6.68
C TYR A 26 2.55 -5.22 -6.57
N PRO A 27 3.88 -5.16 -6.37
CA PRO A 27 4.67 -6.37 -6.18
C PRO A 27 4.36 -7.04 -4.84
N ASP A 28 4.57 -8.36 -4.73
CA ASP A 28 4.33 -9.17 -3.52
C ASP A 28 4.86 -8.54 -2.22
N VAL A 29 6.05 -7.94 -2.29
CA VAL A 29 6.68 -7.28 -1.13
C VAL A 29 5.78 -6.19 -0.53
N TYR A 30 5.02 -5.47 -1.36
CA TYR A 30 4.06 -4.47 -0.88
C TYR A 30 2.95 -5.14 -0.07
N TYR A 31 2.31 -6.19 -0.60
CA TYR A 31 1.24 -6.89 0.11
C TYR A 31 1.71 -7.57 1.39
N ARG A 32 2.98 -8.00 1.45
CA ARG A 32 3.59 -8.53 2.67
C ARG A 32 3.88 -7.42 3.70
N CYS A 33 4.40 -6.27 3.27
CA CYS A 33 4.81 -5.19 4.18
C CYS A 33 3.65 -4.32 4.66
N TYR A 34 2.75 -3.95 3.75
CA TYR A 34 1.77 -2.90 3.98
C TYR A 34 0.79 -3.17 5.14
N PRO A 35 0.33 -4.41 5.40
CA PRO A 35 -0.49 -4.71 6.58
C PRO A 35 0.21 -4.33 7.88
N TYR A 36 1.50 -4.63 8.02
CA TYR A 36 2.28 -4.27 9.21
C TYR A 36 2.49 -2.76 9.33
N VAL A 37 2.78 -2.09 8.20
CA VAL A 37 2.91 -0.62 8.15
C VAL A 37 1.61 0.05 8.58
N LYS A 38 0.47 -0.38 8.00
CA LYS A 38 -0.86 0.18 8.29
C LYS A 38 -1.20 0.03 9.77
N GLN A 39 -1.01 -1.17 10.34
CA GLN A 39 -1.28 -1.43 11.75
C GLN A 39 -0.36 -0.62 12.67
N ALA A 40 0.93 -0.52 12.35
CA ALA A 40 1.87 0.25 13.15
C ALA A 40 1.52 1.75 13.13
N CYS A 41 1.20 2.32 11.97
CA CYS A 41 0.74 3.71 11.90
C CYS A 41 -0.57 3.91 12.65
N GLU A 42 -1.50 2.95 12.63
CA GLU A 42 -2.74 3.01 13.42
C GLU A 42 -2.50 3.08 14.93
N MET A 43 -1.53 2.32 15.41
CA MET A 43 -1.20 2.26 16.83
C MET A 43 -0.44 3.51 17.32
N TYR A 44 0.50 4.02 16.52
CA TYR A 44 1.43 5.06 16.96
C TYR A 44 1.08 6.48 16.49
N ASP A 45 0.36 6.66 15.38
CA ASP A 45 -0.02 7.98 14.84
C ASP A 45 -1.30 8.51 15.51
N ASN A 46 -1.21 8.82 16.80
CA ASN A 46 -2.32 9.32 17.61
C ASN A 46 -1.93 10.57 18.43
N PRO A 47 -2.90 11.38 18.90
CA PRO A 47 -2.62 12.63 19.62
C PRO A 47 -1.86 12.47 20.94
N ASP A 48 -1.95 11.31 21.57
CA ASP A 48 -1.30 11.01 22.86
C ASP A 48 0.18 10.60 22.70
N ASN A 49 0.65 10.42 21.46
CA ASN A 49 2.03 10.08 21.16
C ASN A 49 2.84 11.33 20.74
N PRO A 50 3.66 11.91 21.64
CA PRO A 50 4.44 13.11 21.32
C PRO A 50 5.52 12.88 20.25
N GLY A 51 5.85 11.63 19.94
CA GLY A 51 6.76 11.29 18.84
C GLY A 51 6.14 11.46 17.46
N PHE A 52 4.80 11.44 17.37
CA PHE A 52 4.01 11.49 16.13
C PHE A 52 3.06 12.69 16.06
N TYR A 53 2.67 13.29 17.18
CA TYR A 53 1.79 14.45 17.25
C TYR A 53 2.53 15.72 17.76
N PRO A 54 2.29 16.91 17.16
CA PRO A 54 1.44 17.19 16.01
C PRO A 54 2.05 16.73 14.68
N TYR A 55 3.35 16.45 14.62
CA TYR A 55 4.05 15.91 13.45
C TYR A 55 5.11 14.90 13.89
N PRO A 56 5.37 13.85 13.09
CA PRO A 56 6.36 12.85 13.44
C PRO A 56 7.79 13.39 13.35
N THR A 57 8.61 13.03 14.33
CA THR A 57 10.05 13.26 14.28
C THR A 57 10.73 12.21 13.40
N ARG A 58 11.89 12.56 12.82
CA ARG A 58 12.69 11.60 12.02
C ARG A 58 13.04 10.34 12.84
N THR A 59 13.46 10.53 14.09
CA THR A 59 13.79 9.43 15.00
C THR A 59 12.60 8.52 15.26
N ALA A 60 11.41 9.08 15.45
CA ALA A 60 10.19 8.29 15.64
C ALA A 60 9.83 7.46 14.40
N VAL A 61 10.02 8.01 13.19
CA VAL A 61 9.84 7.27 11.92
C VAL A 61 10.87 6.16 11.77
N ASP A 62 12.13 6.42 12.10
CA ASP A 62 13.20 5.42 12.08
C ASP A 62 12.90 4.26 13.05
N GLN A 63 12.49 4.57 14.30
CA GLN A 63 12.10 3.58 15.30
C GLN A 63 10.88 2.77 14.87
N LEU A 64 9.88 3.40 14.25
CA LEU A 64 8.71 2.70 13.72
C LEU A 64 9.08 1.79 12.55
N THR A 65 10.02 2.21 11.71
CA THR A 65 10.58 1.38 10.64
C THR A 65 11.23 0.13 11.21
N ASP A 66 12.10 0.29 12.22
CA ASP A 66 12.80 -0.82 12.85
C ASP A 66 11.82 -1.77 13.57
N TYR A 67 10.80 -1.23 14.22
CA TYR A 67 9.70 -1.99 14.83
C TYR A 67 8.99 -2.87 13.78
N VAL A 68 8.57 -2.30 12.65
CA VAL A 68 7.89 -3.04 11.58
C VAL A 68 8.83 -4.10 10.99
N TYR A 69 10.09 -3.74 10.74
CA TYR A 69 11.09 -4.65 10.20
C TYR A 69 11.31 -5.86 11.13
N GLN A 70 11.46 -5.64 12.43
CA GLN A 70 11.61 -6.72 13.41
C GLN A 70 10.37 -7.59 13.49
N ARG A 71 9.18 -6.98 13.52
CA ARG A 71 7.90 -7.71 13.59
C ARG A 71 7.71 -8.62 12.38
N MET A 72 8.04 -8.14 11.18
CA MET A 72 8.05 -8.96 9.97
C MET A 72 9.04 -10.12 10.08
N ASN A 73 10.26 -9.89 10.58
CA ASN A 73 11.27 -10.96 10.68
C ASN A 73 10.97 -11.99 11.78
N SER A 74 10.23 -11.61 12.83
CA SER A 74 9.91 -12.48 13.96
C SER A 74 8.90 -13.60 13.65
N GLY A 75 8.10 -13.44 12.58
CA GLY A 75 7.06 -14.41 12.18
C GLY A 75 7.46 -15.43 11.12
N TYR A 76 8.67 -15.33 10.52
CA TYR A 76 9.10 -16.18 9.42
C TYR A 76 10.24 -17.13 9.82
N THR A 77 10.04 -18.43 9.60
CA THR A 77 11.11 -19.44 9.58
C THR A 77 11.99 -19.22 8.35
N GLN A 78 12.88 -18.25 8.50
CA GLN A 78 14.19 -18.04 7.86
C GLN A 78 14.66 -19.14 6.89
N SER A 79 14.50 -18.95 5.57
CA SER A 79 15.36 -19.66 4.59
C SER A 79 15.43 -19.08 3.18
N MET A 80 14.45 -18.32 2.66
CA MET A 80 14.56 -17.76 1.29
C MET A 80 14.55 -16.23 1.18
N ASP A 81 13.84 -15.50 2.05
CA ASP A 81 13.73 -14.04 1.93
C ASP A 81 14.96 -13.25 2.45
N ARG A 82 15.85 -13.89 3.23
CA ARG A 82 17.04 -13.22 3.78
C ARG A 82 18.07 -12.84 2.71
N GLN A 83 18.14 -13.57 1.60
CA GLN A 83 19.07 -13.28 0.50
C GLN A 83 18.53 -12.21 -0.46
N TYR A 84 17.21 -12.14 -0.66
CA TYR A 84 16.60 -11.18 -1.60
C TYR A 84 16.17 -9.86 -0.94
N TYR A 85 15.69 -9.91 0.32
CA TYR A 85 15.21 -8.75 1.06
C TYR A 85 16.08 -8.37 2.27
N GLY A 86 17.02 -9.24 2.69
CA GLY A 86 17.92 -8.99 3.81
C GLY A 86 19.13 -8.09 3.50
N GLY A 87 19.29 -7.65 2.25
CA GLY A 87 20.49 -6.93 1.77
C GLY A 87 20.44 -5.39 1.80
N GLY A 88 19.37 -4.76 2.33
CA GLY A 88 19.39 -3.32 2.63
C GLY A 88 18.31 -2.44 1.99
N ILE A 89 17.50 -2.95 1.05
CA ILE A 89 16.41 -2.15 0.45
C ILE A 89 15.08 -2.22 1.21
N LEU A 90 14.88 -3.25 2.05
CA LEU A 90 13.61 -3.43 2.77
C LEU A 90 13.38 -2.33 3.80
N ARG A 91 14.41 -1.94 4.57
CA ARG A 91 14.28 -0.85 5.56
C ARG A 91 13.92 0.49 4.88
N PRO A 92 14.63 0.96 3.83
CA PRO A 92 14.21 2.12 3.04
C PRO A 92 12.80 2.01 2.48
N LEU A 93 12.42 0.85 1.93
CA LEU A 93 11.05 0.62 1.42
C LEU A 93 10.01 0.80 2.54
N LEU A 94 10.23 0.20 3.70
CA LEU A 94 9.34 0.34 4.86
C LEU A 94 9.26 1.80 5.31
N THR A 95 10.38 2.52 5.38
CA THR A 95 10.38 3.96 5.69
C THR A 95 9.52 4.75 4.68
N ILE A 96 9.65 4.48 3.38
CA ILE A 96 8.82 5.12 2.33
C ILE A 96 7.33 4.82 2.58
N LEU A 97 6.97 3.56 2.83
CA LEU A 97 5.59 3.15 3.06
C LEU A 97 4.99 3.78 4.32
N ILE A 98 5.76 3.87 5.40
CA ILE A 98 5.36 4.53 6.65
C ILE A 98 5.07 6.01 6.39
N ILE A 99 6.00 6.72 5.74
CA ILE A 99 5.80 8.15 5.43
C ILE A 99 4.55 8.34 4.57
N ARG A 100 4.35 7.52 3.55
CA ARG A 100 3.18 7.60 2.66
C ARG A 100 1.88 7.36 3.41
N GLU A 101 1.85 6.41 4.34
CA GLU A 101 0.69 6.10 5.16
C GLU A 101 0.35 7.23 6.15
N LEU A 102 1.36 7.79 6.83
CA LEU A 102 1.20 8.94 7.74
C LEU A 102 0.68 10.17 6.96
N LEU A 103 1.24 10.45 5.78
CA LEU A 103 0.76 11.53 4.92
C LEU A 103 -0.69 11.30 4.49
N ARG A 104 -1.06 10.07 4.11
CA ARG A 104 -2.43 9.72 3.74
C ARG A 104 -3.42 9.99 4.87
N ARG A 105 -3.06 9.63 6.11
CA ARG A 105 -3.89 9.85 7.32
C ARG A 105 -4.11 11.32 7.66
N ARG A 106 -3.19 12.19 7.24
CA ARG A 106 -3.20 13.63 7.55
C ARG A 106 -3.76 14.49 6.43
N ARG A 107 -4.05 13.92 5.26
CA ARG A 107 -4.70 14.66 4.18
C ARG A 107 -6.14 14.95 4.60
N PRO A 108 -6.57 16.24 4.59
CA PRO A 108 -7.98 16.56 4.70
C PRO A 108 -8.72 15.91 3.54
N TYR A 109 -9.83 15.23 3.82
CA TYR A 109 -10.78 14.83 2.78
C TYR A 109 -11.46 16.09 2.27
N TYR A 110 -10.87 16.72 1.26
CA TYR A 110 -11.57 17.74 0.49
C TYR A 110 -12.61 17.02 -0.38
N TYR A 111 -13.85 17.01 0.08
CA TYR A 111 -15.00 16.65 -0.75
C TYR A 111 -15.27 17.80 -1.72
N TYR A 112 -15.28 17.50 -3.01
CA TYR A 112 -15.87 18.32 -4.07
C TYR A 112 -16.86 17.45 -4.83
#